data_AF-A0A1J3FLR8-F1
#
_entry.id   AF-A0A1J3FLR8-F1
#
_cell.length_a   1.000
_cell.length_b   1.000
_cell.length_c   1.000
_cell.angle_alpha   90.00
_cell.angle_beta   90.00
_cell.angle_gamma   90.00
#
_symmetry.space_group_name_H-M   'P 1'
#
loop_
_entity.id
_entity.type
_entity.pdbx_description
1 polymer ?
#
loop_
_entity_poly.entity_id
_entity_poly.type
_entity_poly.pdbx_seq_one_letter_code
_entity_poly.pdbx_strand_id
1 'polypeptide(L)'
;MIESAGQKNQMIHEDDASYKLKEKLNRVAKASQTGIDGSRASNPVSSSPNLSLNYRPVIGIVSHPGDGASGRLSSDTSSTYIAASYVKFAEAGGARVIPLI
;
A
#
# COMPACT_ATOMS: atom_id res chain seq x y z
N MET A 1 -14.92 55.17 -64.05
CA MET A 1 -13.67 54.72 -63.41
C MET A 1 -13.56 55.41 -62.06
N ILE A 2 -13.47 54.81 -60.88
CA ILE A 2 -13.72 53.46 -60.35
C ILE A 2 -14.10 53.72 -58.87
N GLU A 3 -14.97 52.88 -58.34
CA GLU A 3 -15.47 52.77 -56.97
C GLU A 3 -14.39 52.25 -56.00
N SER A 4 -14.43 52.62 -54.70
CA SER A 4 -14.29 51.68 -53.57
C SER A 4 -14.25 52.42 -52.23
N ALA A 5 -15.24 52.11 -51.38
CA ALA A 5 -15.33 52.55 -49.99
C ALA A 5 -14.81 51.46 -49.05
N GLY A 6 -14.15 51.88 -47.97
CA GLY A 6 -13.60 51.02 -46.93
C GLY A 6 -14.62 50.04 -46.34
N GLN A 7 -14.24 48.76 -46.31
CA GLN A 7 -15.01 47.71 -45.67
C GLN A 7 -14.77 47.68 -44.16
N LYS A 8 -15.88 47.49 -43.46
CA LYS A 8 -16.10 47.62 -42.03
C LYS A 8 -15.61 46.39 -41.27
N ASN A 9 -15.21 46.62 -40.01
CA ASN A 9 -14.92 45.62 -38.97
C ASN A 9 -15.95 44.48 -38.94
N GLN A 10 -15.46 43.25 -39.02
CA GLN A 10 -16.29 42.05 -39.04
C GLN A 10 -16.35 41.42 -37.64
N MET A 11 -17.56 41.37 -37.09
CA MET A 11 -17.95 40.56 -35.93
C MET A 11 -17.75 39.08 -36.26
N ILE A 12 -16.79 38.43 -35.61
CA ILE A 12 -16.68 36.98 -35.55
C ILE A 12 -17.62 36.46 -34.45
N HIS A 13 -18.79 35.99 -34.84
CA HIS A 13 -19.60 35.09 -34.01
C HIS A 13 -18.98 33.70 -34.10
N GLU A 14 -17.99 33.42 -33.25
CA GLU A 14 -17.40 32.10 -33.06
C GLU A 14 -18.03 31.46 -31.82
N ASP A 15 -18.64 30.30 -32.01
CA ASP A 15 -19.47 29.54 -31.07
C ASP A 15 -19.13 29.71 -29.58
N ASP A 16 -20.09 30.23 -28.82
CA ASP A 16 -19.99 30.46 -27.37
C ASP A 16 -19.53 29.22 -26.59
N ALA A 17 -19.87 28.03 -27.07
CA ALA A 17 -19.46 26.77 -26.45
C ALA A 17 -17.95 26.51 -26.61
N SER A 18 -17.35 26.92 -27.74
CA SER A 18 -15.96 26.63 -28.08
C SER A 18 -14.97 27.45 -27.25
N TYR A 19 -15.25 28.74 -27.02
CA TYR A 19 -14.39 29.56 -26.16
C TYR A 19 -14.47 29.11 -24.70
N LYS A 20 -15.66 28.73 -24.23
CA LYS A 20 -15.85 28.17 -22.88
C LYS A 20 -15.13 26.85 -22.72
N LEU A 21 -15.12 26.00 -23.74
CA LEU A 21 -14.41 24.73 -23.72
C LEU A 21 -12.89 24.94 -23.68
N LYS A 22 -12.37 25.84 -24.52
CA LYS A 22 -10.93 26.19 -24.55
C LYS A 22 -10.47 26.82 -23.22
N GLU A 23 -11.28 27.70 -22.63
CA GLU A 23 -10.99 28.28 -21.32
C GLU A 23 -11.02 27.23 -20.21
N LYS A 24 -12.00 26.30 -20.23
CA LYS A 24 -12.11 25.21 -19.27
C LYS A 24 -10.95 24.23 -19.38
N LEU A 25 -10.54 23.87 -20.59
CA LEU A 25 -9.36 23.02 -20.85
C LEU A 25 -8.06 23.69 -20.37
N ASN A 26 -7.92 25.00 -20.57
CA ASN A 26 -6.74 25.74 -20.11
C ASN A 26 -6.69 25.85 -18.58
N ARG A 27 -7.84 25.96 -17.90
CA ARG A 27 -7.92 25.91 -16.43
C ARG A 27 -7.60 24.52 -15.88
N VAL A 28 -8.01 23.45 -16.57
CA VAL A 28 -7.66 22.07 -16.20
C VAL A 28 -6.15 21.82 -16.37
N ALA A 29 -5.55 22.29 -17.46
CA ALA A 29 -4.10 22.18 -17.68
C ALA A 29 -3.29 22.95 -16.62
N LYS A 30 -3.79 24.11 -16.17
CA LYS A 30 -3.11 24.97 -15.18
C LYS A 30 -3.28 24.51 -13.73
N ALA A 31 -4.32 23.72 -13.42
CA ALA A 31 -4.55 23.17 -12.09
C ALA A 31 -3.75 21.88 -11.79
N SER A 32 -3.03 21.33 -12.78
CA SER A 32 -2.33 20.04 -12.63
C SER A 32 -0.85 20.18 -12.21
N GLN A 33 -0.39 21.38 -11.85
CA GLN A 33 0.97 21.64 -11.35
C GLN A 33 0.93 22.20 -9.93
N THR A 34 0.43 21.41 -8.98
CA THR A 34 0.83 21.54 -7.57
C THR A 34 2.01 20.60 -7.35
N GLY A 35 3.19 21.19 -7.15
CA GLY A 35 4.44 20.46 -7.03
C GLY A 35 4.49 19.51 -5.84
N ILE A 36 5.20 18.40 -6.05
CA ILE A 36 6.12 17.81 -5.08
C ILE A 36 7.38 17.41 -5.87
N ASP A 37 8.42 18.22 -5.68
CA ASP A 37 9.81 17.77 -5.79
C ASP A 37 10.05 16.68 -4.73
N GLY A 38 10.71 15.60 -5.12
CA GLY A 38 11.37 14.70 -4.19
C GLY A 38 10.83 13.27 -4.25
N SER A 39 11.70 12.37 -4.71
CA SER A 39 11.48 10.92 -4.84
C SER A 39 10.76 10.54 -6.12
N ARG A 40 11.51 9.97 -7.05
CA ARG A 40 10.98 8.99 -8.01
C ARG A 40 9.98 8.14 -7.24
N ALA A 41 8.70 8.27 -7.55
CA ALA A 41 7.71 7.29 -7.16
C ALA A 41 8.16 6.00 -7.86
N SER A 42 9.05 5.26 -7.20
CA SER A 42 9.12 3.84 -7.42
C SER A 42 7.72 3.39 -7.05
N ASN A 43 6.87 3.21 -8.07
CA ASN A 43 5.79 2.25 -7.98
C ASN A 43 6.38 1.07 -7.20
N PRO A 44 5.77 0.60 -6.10
CA PRO A 44 6.22 -0.63 -5.50
C PRO A 44 6.02 -1.67 -6.60
N VAL A 45 7.08 -1.92 -7.37
CA VAL A 45 7.23 -3.13 -8.14
C VAL A 45 7.14 -4.16 -7.04
N SER A 46 5.99 -4.82 -6.94
CA SER A 46 5.90 -6.06 -6.22
C SER A 46 6.86 -6.97 -6.95
N SER A 47 8.12 -6.99 -6.51
CA SER A 47 9.08 -7.98 -6.94
C SER A 47 8.39 -9.31 -6.68
N SER A 48 8.20 -10.10 -7.75
CA SER A 48 7.61 -11.41 -7.63
C SER A 48 8.29 -12.13 -6.47
N PRO A 49 7.55 -12.70 -5.51
CA PRO A 49 8.13 -13.43 -4.39
C PRO A 49 9.14 -14.43 -4.94
N ASN A 50 10.37 -14.41 -4.41
CA ASN A 50 11.37 -15.38 -4.76
C ASN A 50 10.91 -16.76 -4.29
N LEU A 51 10.55 -17.61 -5.25
CA LEU A 51 9.97 -18.93 -4.97
C LEU A 51 10.93 -19.88 -4.23
N SER A 52 12.22 -19.56 -4.13
CA SER A 52 13.17 -20.35 -3.32
C SER A 52 13.09 -20.05 -1.82
N LEU A 53 12.38 -19.00 -1.41
CA LEU A 53 12.21 -18.63 0.00
C LEU A 53 10.95 -19.23 0.60
N ASN A 54 11.01 -19.54 1.90
CA ASN A 54 9.84 -19.95 2.68
C ASN A 54 9.10 -18.74 3.26
N TYR A 55 8.01 -18.33 2.60
CA TYR A 55 7.17 -17.21 3.03
C TYR A 55 6.16 -17.54 4.14
N ARG A 56 6.05 -18.81 4.54
CA ARG A 56 5.13 -19.25 5.61
C ARG A 56 5.87 -20.17 6.59
N PRO A 57 6.93 -19.67 7.25
CA PRO A 57 7.77 -20.47 8.11
C PRO A 57 6.95 -21.10 9.24
N VAL A 58 7.36 -22.31 9.61
CA VAL A 58 6.82 -23.05 10.75
C VAL A 58 7.98 -23.28 11.71
N ILE A 59 7.81 -22.90 12.97
CA ILE A 59 8.83 -22.97 14.00
C ILE A 59 8.36 -23.93 15.09
N GLY A 60 9.20 -24.91 15.42
CA GLY A 60 9.01 -25.80 16.56
C GLY A 60 9.48 -25.15 17.85
N ILE A 61 8.68 -25.20 18.92
CA ILE A 61 9.08 -24.74 20.26
C ILE A 61 9.09 -25.93 21.21
N VAL A 62 10.24 -26.19 21.83
CA VAL A 62 10.43 -27.28 22.79
C VAL A 62 9.73 -26.95 24.11
N SER A 63 8.95 -27.92 24.59
CA SER A 63 8.25 -27.84 25.86
C SER A 63 9.23 -27.91 27.04
N HIS A 64 8.83 -27.32 28.16
CA HIS A 64 9.46 -27.58 29.45
C HIS A 64 8.63 -28.60 30.23
N PRO A 65 9.27 -29.53 30.95
CA PRO A 65 8.56 -30.40 31.89
C PRO A 65 7.83 -29.59 32.97
N GLY A 66 6.65 -30.06 33.36
CA GLY A 66 5.77 -29.41 34.32
C GLY A 66 4.70 -28.51 33.69
N ASP A 67 3.90 -27.89 34.57
CA ASP A 67 2.71 -27.11 34.20
C ASP A 67 2.98 -25.61 33.98
N GLY A 68 4.23 -25.16 34.10
CA GLY A 68 4.59 -23.75 34.02
C GLY A 68 4.12 -22.91 35.22
N ALA A 69 3.59 -23.54 36.26
CA ALA A 69 3.02 -22.89 37.44
C ALA A 69 3.49 -23.53 38.77
N SER A 70 4.63 -24.24 38.76
CA SER A 70 5.19 -24.97 39.91
C SER A 70 4.21 -25.96 40.55
N GLY A 71 3.40 -26.66 39.74
CA GLY A 71 2.46 -27.68 40.19
C GLY A 71 1.13 -27.11 40.74
N ARG A 72 0.86 -25.81 40.54
CA ARG A 72 -0.38 -25.17 40.98
C ARG A 72 -1.56 -25.43 40.05
N LEU A 73 -1.32 -25.74 38.78
CA LEU A 73 -2.35 -25.99 37.78
C LEU A 73 -2.55 -27.50 37.54
N SER A 74 -1.46 -28.27 37.55
CA SER A 74 -1.51 -29.72 37.42
C SER A 74 -0.51 -30.38 38.36
N SER A 75 -0.95 -31.43 39.05
CA SER A 75 -0.08 -32.30 39.84
C SER A 75 0.50 -33.47 39.01
N ASP A 76 0.23 -33.51 37.70
CA ASP A 76 0.71 -34.56 36.81
C ASP A 76 2.18 -34.33 36.42
N THR A 77 3.02 -35.34 36.68
CA THR A 77 4.45 -35.33 36.31
C THR A 77 4.68 -35.48 34.81
N SER A 78 3.66 -35.87 34.04
CA SER A 78 3.69 -35.90 32.57
C SER A 78 3.24 -34.59 31.91
N SER A 79 2.90 -33.56 32.71
CA SER A 79 2.57 -32.25 32.17
C SER A 79 3.79 -31.60 31.49
N THR A 80 3.53 -30.90 30.39
CA THR A 80 4.54 -30.13 29.66
C THR A 80 3.97 -28.76 29.31
N TYR A 81 4.82 -27.74 29.29
CA TYR A 81 4.41 -26.35 29.12
C TYR A 81 5.28 -25.60 28.11
N ILE A 82 4.65 -24.70 27.37
CA ILE A 82 5.33 -23.69 26.56
C ILE A 82 4.83 -22.32 27.01
N ALA A 83 5.76 -21.41 27.35
CA ALA A 83 5.39 -20.06 27.69
C ALA A 83 4.81 -19.31 26.48
N ALA A 84 3.68 -18.63 26.69
CA ALA A 84 3.00 -17.87 25.64
C ALA A 84 3.88 -16.76 25.05
N SER A 85 4.88 -16.27 25.78
CA SER A 85 5.86 -15.31 25.27
C SER A 85 6.70 -15.87 24.11
N TYR A 86 7.06 -17.15 24.12
CA TYR A 86 7.79 -17.78 23.02
C TYR A 86 6.92 -17.88 21.75
N VAL A 87 5.63 -18.23 21.92
CA VAL A 87 4.67 -18.28 20.81
C VAL A 87 4.48 -16.88 20.21
N LYS A 88 4.22 -15.87 21.06
CA LYS A 88 4.06 -14.48 20.63
C LYS A 88 5.29 -13.94 19.91
N PHE A 89 6.50 -14.31 20.37
CA PHE A 89 7.74 -13.91 19.72
C PHE A 89 7.85 -14.48 18.30
N ALA A 90 7.55 -15.77 18.11
CA ALA A 90 7.58 -16.40 16.80
C ALA A 90 6.48 -15.85 15.86
N GLU A 91 5.26 -15.68 16.38
CA GLU A 91 4.13 -15.15 15.62
C GLU A 91 4.32 -13.68 15.24
N ALA A 92 4.96 -12.87 16.10
CA ALA A 92 5.34 -11.50 15.77
C ALA A 92 6.33 -11.45 14.60
N GLY A 93 7.13 -12.51 14.40
CA GLY A 93 7.98 -12.70 13.22
C GLY A 93 7.26 -13.25 11.98
N GLY A 94 5.94 -13.44 12.04
CA GLY A 94 5.14 -13.98 10.92
C GLY A 94 5.20 -15.50 10.77
N ALA A 95 5.70 -16.23 11.77
CA ALA A 95 5.75 -17.69 11.74
C ALA A 95 4.49 -18.33 12.32
N ARG A 96 4.21 -19.55 11.88
CA ARG A 96 3.29 -20.47 12.57
C ARG A 96 4.07 -21.30 13.58
N VAL A 97 3.43 -21.72 14.66
CA VAL A 97 4.08 -22.46 15.74
C VAL A 97 3.56 -23.89 15.81
N ILE A 98 4.46 -24.86 16.02
CA ILE A 98 4.15 -26.25 16.38
C ILE A 98 4.82 -26.57 17.72
N PRO A 99 4.09 -27.13 18.70
CA PRO A 99 4.70 -27.56 19.95
C PRO A 99 5.52 -28.84 19.74
N LEU A 100 6.69 -28.90 20.38
CA LEU A 100 7.48 -30.13 20.51
C LEU A 100 7.38 -30.58 21.96
N ILE A 101 6.62 -31.64 22.19
CA ILE A 101 6.23 -32.15 23.51
C ILE A 101 7.02 -33.38 23.92
#